data_AF-A0A2S8SD40-F1
#
_entry.id   AF-A0A2S8SD40-F1
#
_cell.length_a   1.000
_cell.length_b   1.000
_cell.length_c   1.000
_cell.angle_alpha   90.00
_cell.angle_beta   90.00
_cell.angle_gamma   90.00
#
_symmetry.space_group_name_H-M   'P 1'
#
loop_
_entity.id
_entity.type
_entity.pdbx_description
1 polymer ?
#
loop_
_entity_poly.entity_id
_entity_poly.type
_entity_poly.pdbx_seq_one_letter_code
_entity_poly.pdbx_strand_id
1 'polypeptide(L)'
;MRDLFGNEITEEEARRRLKRRDPEPNGYAWKPGTGPEGEKCKGCEYFVRRHMSKTYFKCRLARENWTKTRRTDIKANAPACKFWKAISDDER
;
A
#
# COMPACT_ATOMS: atom_id res chain seq x y z
N MET A 1 8.61 22.66 -27.92
CA MET A 1 7.59 23.43 -27.17
C MET A 1 8.27 24.03 -25.96
N ARG A 2 7.83 25.19 -25.45
CA ARG A 2 8.37 25.73 -24.18
C ARG A 2 7.46 25.34 -23.02
N ASP A 3 8.05 24.99 -21.89
CA ASP A 3 7.32 24.71 -20.66
C ASP A 3 6.86 26.01 -19.96
N LEU A 4 6.16 25.88 -18.83
CA LEU A 4 5.62 27.01 -18.05
C LEU A 4 6.72 27.95 -17.50
N PHE A 5 7.98 27.53 -17.52
CA PHE A 5 9.16 28.26 -17.02
C PHE A 5 10.10 28.71 -18.14
N GLY A 6 9.69 28.56 -19.41
CA GLY A 6 10.45 29.01 -20.58
C GLY A 6 11.52 28.03 -21.07
N ASN A 7 11.65 26.84 -20.47
CA ASN A 7 12.62 25.84 -20.93
C ASN A 7 12.12 25.14 -22.20
N GLU A 8 13.02 24.84 -23.12
CA GLU A 8 12.70 24.05 -24.30
C GLU A 8 12.53 22.58 -23.91
N ILE A 9 11.34 22.03 -24.17
CA ILE A 9 11.01 20.63 -23.93
C ILE A 9 10.52 19.96 -25.21
N THR A 10 10.81 18.68 -25.34
CA THR A 10 10.29 17.83 -26.42
C THR A 10 8.86 17.37 -26.09
N GLU A 11 8.09 16.97 -27.10
CA GLU A 11 6.74 16.43 -26.87
C GLU A 11 6.74 15.16 -26.03
N GLU A 12 7.74 14.29 -26.24
CA GLU A 12 7.88 13.06 -25.45
C GLU A 12 8.12 13.37 -23.98
N GLU A 13 8.93 14.38 -23.69
CA GLU A 13 9.24 14.78 -22.32
C GLU A 13 8.01 15.42 -21.65
N ALA A 14 7.25 16.23 -22.38
CA ALA A 14 5.97 16.77 -21.93
C ALA A 14 4.98 15.64 -21.57
N ARG A 15 4.81 14.66 -22.47
CA ARG A 15 3.93 13.50 -22.26
C ARG A 15 4.39 12.64 -21.07
N ARG A 16 5.70 12.46 -20.90
CA ARG A 16 6.26 11.70 -19.77
C ARG A 16 5.99 12.38 -18.44
N ARG A 17 6.15 13.70 -18.35
CA ARG A 17 5.89 14.48 -17.12
C ARG A 17 4.40 14.50 -16.75
N LEU A 18 3.49 14.44 -17.73
CA LEU A 18 2.04 14.35 -17.49
C LEU A 18 1.58 12.97 -16.97
N LYS A 19 2.36 11.91 -17.18
CA LYS A 19 2.00 10.55 -16.76
C LYS A 19 2.07 10.41 -15.24
N ARG A 20 0.91 10.45 -14.57
CA ARG A 20 0.79 10.16 -13.14
C ARG A 20 1.19 8.70 -12.86
N ARG A 21 2.09 8.50 -11.91
CA ARG A 21 2.45 7.17 -11.40
C ARG A 21 1.40 6.70 -10.41
N ASP A 22 1.10 5.40 -10.43
CA ASP A 22 0.29 4.80 -9.37
C ASP A 22 1.00 4.95 -8.02
N PRO A 23 0.27 5.31 -6.95
CA PRO A 23 0.87 5.45 -5.64
C PRO A 23 1.32 4.09 -5.10
N GLU A 24 2.49 4.07 -4.48
CA GLU A 24 3.01 2.87 -3.82
C GLU A 24 2.22 2.58 -2.53
N PRO A 25 1.80 1.32 -2.29
CA PRO A 25 1.07 0.95 -1.08
C PRO A 25 1.96 1.02 0.17
N ASN A 26 1.55 1.84 1.14
CA ASN A 26 2.25 2.03 2.41
C ASN A 26 1.27 2.16 3.61
N GLY A 27 0.12 1.51 3.55
CA GLY A 27 -0.91 1.54 4.61
C GLY A 27 -0.63 0.63 5.81
N TYR A 28 0.64 0.34 6.11
CA TYR A 28 1.01 -0.54 7.21
C TYR A 28 0.86 0.18 8.55
N ALA A 29 0.45 -0.54 9.60
CA ALA A 29 0.42 0.01 10.95
C ALA A 29 1.82 0.37 11.48
N TRP A 30 2.84 -0.35 11.01
CA TRP A 30 4.24 -0.07 11.30
C TRP A 30 5.16 -0.55 10.17
N LYS A 31 6.44 -0.18 10.24
CA LYS A 31 7.48 -0.57 9.26
C LYS A 31 7.49 -2.10 9.04
N PRO A 32 7.24 -2.60 7.81
CA PRO A 32 7.42 -4.02 7.48
C PRO A 32 8.85 -4.50 7.75
N GLY A 33 9.01 -5.74 8.20
CA GLY A 33 10.30 -6.35 8.52
C GLY A 33 10.72 -6.17 9.99
N THR A 34 9.82 -5.66 10.82
CA THR A 34 10.03 -5.50 12.28
C THR A 34 9.30 -6.56 13.10
N GLY A 35 8.53 -7.43 12.45
CA GLY A 35 7.87 -8.56 13.08
C GLY A 35 8.73 -9.82 13.09
N PRO A 36 8.16 -10.97 13.51
CA PRO A 36 8.84 -12.26 13.48
C PRO A 36 9.37 -12.62 12.09
N GLU A 37 10.53 -13.27 12.05
CA GLU A 37 11.18 -13.66 10.80
C GLU A 37 10.36 -14.72 10.05
N GLY A 38 10.30 -14.60 8.72
CA GLY A 38 9.51 -15.49 7.86
C GLY A 38 8.00 -15.16 7.81
N GLU A 39 7.48 -14.43 8.80
CA GLU A 39 6.06 -14.09 8.85
C GLU A 39 5.67 -12.96 7.90
N LYS A 40 4.43 -13.05 7.40
CA LYS A 40 3.89 -12.14 6.38
C LYS A 40 2.61 -11.47 6.84
N CYS A 41 2.34 -10.30 6.30
CA CYS A 41 1.11 -9.55 6.57
C CYS A 41 -0.15 -10.39 6.32
N LYS A 42 -0.17 -11.28 5.31
CA LYS A 42 -1.31 -12.16 5.01
C LYS A 42 -1.68 -13.15 6.13
N GLY A 43 -0.74 -13.50 7.00
CA GLY A 43 -0.96 -14.41 8.14
C GLY A 43 -1.32 -13.66 9.43
N CYS A 44 -1.51 -12.34 9.36
CA CYS A 44 -1.82 -11.51 10.51
C CYS A 44 -3.33 -11.45 10.77
N GLU A 45 -3.75 -11.51 12.02
CA GLU A 45 -5.13 -11.28 12.50
C GLU A 45 -5.69 -9.90 12.09
N TYR A 46 -4.81 -8.93 11.83
CA TYR A 46 -5.19 -7.58 11.41
C TYR A 46 -5.27 -7.43 9.88
N PHE A 47 -5.05 -8.49 9.12
CA PHE A 47 -5.13 -8.45 7.67
C PHE A 47 -6.58 -8.43 7.19
N VAL A 48 -6.96 -7.39 6.46
CA VAL A 48 -8.32 -7.23 5.95
C VAL A 48 -8.33 -7.28 4.42
N ARG A 49 -9.16 -8.16 3.88
CA ARG A 49 -9.53 -8.17 2.45
C ARG A 49 -10.86 -7.45 2.30
N ARG A 50 -10.88 -6.32 1.59
CA ARG A 50 -12.12 -5.62 1.24
C ARG A 50 -12.45 -5.85 -0.22
N HIS A 51 -13.62 -6.41 -0.49
CA HIS A 51 -14.17 -6.56 -1.82
C HIS A 51 -15.08 -5.37 -2.13
N MET A 52 -14.71 -4.58 -3.13
CA MET A 52 -15.56 -3.53 -3.72
C MET A 52 -15.51 -3.71 -5.25
N SER A 53 -15.14 -2.66 -6.00
CA SER A 53 -14.83 -2.78 -7.43
C SER A 53 -13.58 -3.62 -7.72
N LYS A 54 -12.67 -3.72 -6.74
CA LYS A 54 -11.47 -4.55 -6.74
C LYS A 54 -11.29 -5.14 -5.33
N THR A 55 -10.31 -6.02 -5.18
CA THR A 55 -9.87 -6.48 -3.86
C THR A 55 -8.80 -5.55 -3.32
N TYR A 56 -9.07 -4.93 -2.17
CA TYR A 56 -8.13 -4.06 -1.47
C TYR A 56 -7.61 -4.77 -0.22
N PHE A 57 -6.29 -4.77 -0.06
CA PHE A 57 -5.65 -5.32 1.14
C PHE A 57 -5.32 -4.18 2.08
N LYS A 58 -5.84 -4.25 3.30
CA LYS A 58 -5.72 -3.19 4.30
C LYS A 58 -5.29 -3.77 5.65
N CYS A 59 -4.62 -2.96 6.47
CA CYS A 59 -4.33 -3.30 7.86
C CYS A 59 -5.41 -2.72 8.78
N ARG A 60 -6.08 -3.56 9.59
CA ARG A 60 -7.15 -3.16 10.53
C ARG A 60 -6.68 -2.12 11.54
N LEU A 61 -5.43 -2.20 12.01
CA LEU A 61 -4.85 -1.22 12.94
C LEU A 61 -4.66 0.16 12.31
N ALA A 62 -4.58 0.26 10.97
CA ALA A 62 -4.47 1.52 10.25
C ALA A 62 -5.83 2.04 9.74
N ARG A 63 -6.96 1.53 10.27
CA ARG A 63 -8.32 1.79 9.74
C ARG A 63 -8.68 3.26 9.64
N GLU A 64 -8.27 4.07 10.62
CA GLU A 64 -8.53 5.52 10.64
C GLU A 64 -7.88 6.24 9.45
N ASN A 65 -6.76 5.69 8.94
CA ASN A 65 -6.00 6.26 7.83
C ASN A 65 -6.44 5.73 6.47
N TRP A 66 -7.47 4.88 6.39
CA TRP A 66 -7.90 4.29 5.12
C TRP A 66 -8.53 5.34 4.22
N THR A 67 -8.00 5.46 3.00
CA THR A 67 -8.58 6.28 1.94
C THR A 67 -9.00 5.40 0.78
N LYS A 68 -9.78 5.96 -0.15
CA LYS A 68 -10.19 5.30 -1.41
C LYS A 68 -9.02 5.11 -2.41
N THR A 69 -7.77 5.27 -1.97
CA THR A 69 -6.58 5.20 -2.80
C THR A 69 -5.69 4.02 -2.43
N ARG A 70 -4.92 3.53 -3.42
CA ARG A 70 -3.95 2.44 -3.25
C ARG A 70 -2.81 2.78 -2.28
N ARG A 71 -2.57 4.05 -1.99
CA ARG A 71 -1.53 4.50 -1.04
C ARG A 71 -1.73 3.90 0.36
N THR A 72 -2.98 3.67 0.75
CA THR A 72 -3.34 3.12 2.07
C THR A 72 -3.56 1.61 2.03
N ASP A 73 -3.26 0.96 0.90
CA ASP A 73 -3.21 -0.49 0.82
C ASP A 73 -1.89 -1.03 1.39
N ILE A 74 -1.89 -2.32 1.71
CA ILE A 74 -0.71 -3.09 2.09
C ILE A 74 -0.46 -4.21 1.09
N LYS A 75 0.78 -4.70 0.99
CA LYS A 75 1.09 -5.89 0.20
C LYS A 75 0.87 -7.13 1.07
N ALA A 76 0.14 -8.13 0.56
CA ALA A 76 -0.12 -9.38 1.29
C ALA A 76 1.17 -10.16 1.64
N ASN A 77 2.15 -10.12 0.74
CA ASN A 77 3.47 -10.75 0.92
C ASN A 77 4.50 -9.84 1.58
N ALA A 78 4.10 -8.66 2.10
CA ALA A 78 5.01 -7.84 2.87
C ALA A 78 5.46 -8.57 4.14
N PRO A 79 6.73 -8.41 4.56
CA PRO A 79 7.18 -8.92 5.85
C PRO A 79 6.31 -8.38 6.99
N ALA A 80 6.14 -9.19 8.03
CA ALA A 80 5.39 -8.81 9.23
C ALA A 80 5.95 -7.54 9.88
N CYS A 81 5.08 -6.80 10.54
CA CYS A 81 5.47 -5.65 11.37
C CYS A 81 5.40 -6.03 12.86
N LYS A 82 5.93 -5.17 13.75
CA LYS A 82 5.94 -5.42 15.20
C LYS A 82 4.57 -5.71 15.85
N PHE A 83 3.47 -5.32 15.20
CA PHE A 83 2.10 -5.59 15.68
C PHE A 83 1.49 -6.86 15.10
N TRP A 84 2.30 -7.70 14.45
CA TRP A 84 1.83 -8.94 13.89
C TRP A 84 1.31 -9.87 14.99
N LYS A 85 0.16 -10.48 14.74
CA LYS A 85 -0.44 -11.53 15.56
C LYS A 85 -0.90 -12.63 14.64
N ALA A 86 -0.57 -13.87 14.97
CA ALA A 86 -1.08 -15.03 14.27
C ALA A 86 -2.62 -15.02 14.29
N ILE A 87 -3.23 -15.47 13.21
CA ILE A 87 -4.67 -15.76 13.20
C ILE A 87 -4.89 -16.91 14.19
N SER A 88 -5.57 -16.67 15.29
CA SER A 88 -5.99 -17.71 16.22
C SER A 88 -7.15 -18.50 15.61
N ASP A 89 -7.03 -19.81 15.54
CA ASP A 89 -8.06 -20.72 15.01
C ASP A 89 -9.31 -20.86 15.91
N ASP A 90 -9.34 -20.19 17.07
CA ASP A 90 -10.37 -20.31 18.11
C ASP A 90 -11.74 -19.67 17.72
N GLU A 91 -11.77 -18.81 16.70
CA GLU A 91 -12.98 -18.10 16.25
C GLU A 91 -13.34 -18.39 14.77
N ARG A 92 -13.12 -19.62 14.30
CA ARG A 92 -13.45 -20.02 12.93
C ARG A 92 -14.84 -20.63 12.78
#